data_AF-A0A914YDL5-F1
#
_entry.id   AF-A0A914YDL5-F1
#
_cell.length_a   1.000
_cell.length_b   1.000
_cell.length_c   1.000
_cell.angle_alpha   90.00
_cell.angle_beta   90.00
_cell.angle_gamma   90.00
#
_symmetry.space_group_name_H-M   'P 1'
#
loop_
_entity.id
_entity.type
_entity.pdbx_description
1 polymer ?
#
loop_
_entity_poly.entity_id
_entity_poly.type
_entity_poly.pdbx_seq_one_letter_code
_entity_poly.pdbx_strand_id
1 'polypeptide(L)'
;MKINGTYTEKEFKVLSLTTVLDEYIHSRFVHYLTIDIEGFEYKILEQLVGNGKFTKEKSGIVFCQIDAELHSPEMHNIHSAVKNLNPVEFMLHFLQISSPFIPIFNAPYAHYPHQKVTFINIENPECEAAFGFSLFLNQ
;
A
#
# COMPACT_ATOMS: atom_id res chain seq x y z
N MET A 1 19.02 4.07 17.32
CA MET A 1 20.22 3.62 16.58
C MET A 1 21.35 3.44 17.59
N LYS A 2 22.08 2.31 17.56
CA LYS A 2 23.15 2.03 18.54
C LYS A 2 24.49 2.49 17.95
N ILE A 3 25.12 3.47 18.57
CA ILE A 3 26.46 3.93 18.20
C ILE A 3 27.33 3.76 19.46
N ASN A 4 28.42 2.99 19.34
CA ASN A 4 29.40 2.75 20.41
C ASN A 4 28.81 2.22 21.74
N GLY A 5 27.81 1.35 21.69
CA GLY A 5 27.25 0.74 22.90
C GLY A 5 26.18 1.58 23.61
N THR A 6 26.04 2.85 23.24
CA THR A 6 25.02 3.78 23.75
C THR A 6 23.79 3.83 22.83
N TYR A 7 22.60 3.83 23.44
CA TYR A 7 21.35 4.09 22.74
C TYR A 7 21.22 5.61 22.55
N THR A 8 21.10 6.04 21.30
CA THR A 8 20.73 7.43 20.99
C THR A 8 19.22 7.47 20.78
N GLU A 9 18.53 8.21 21.64
CA GLU A 9 17.14 8.60 21.39
C GLU A 9 17.11 9.63 20.27
N LYS A 10 16.28 9.37 19.26
CA LYS A 10 15.98 10.31 18.18
C LYS A 10 14.48 10.54 18.18
N GLU A 11 14.09 11.80 18.27
CA GLU A 11 12.71 12.18 18.00
C GLU A 11 12.48 12.19 16.48
N PHE A 12 11.44 11.49 16.06
CA PHE A 12 10.98 11.49 14.67
C PHE A 12 9.66 12.23 14.61
N LYS A 13 9.57 13.25 13.75
CA LYS A 13 8.30 13.91 13.45
C LYS A 13 7.48 12.98 12.56
N VAL A 14 6.37 12.47 13.09
CA VAL A 14 5.40 11.68 12.31
C VAL A 14 4.40 12.64 11.66
N LEU A 15 4.30 12.60 10.34
CA LEU A 15 3.34 13.39 9.57
C LEU A 15 2.24 12.49 9.02
N SER A 16 1.03 13.04 8.93
CA SER A 16 -0.03 12.37 8.20
C SER A 16 0.23 12.42 6.70
N LEU A 17 -0.25 11.42 5.94
CA LEU A 17 -0.13 11.43 4.48
C LEU A 17 -0.75 12.68 3.85
N THR A 18 -1.91 13.14 4.35
CA THR A 18 -2.55 14.38 3.90
C THR A 18 -1.65 15.60 4.11
N THR A 19 -0.96 15.68 5.25
CA THR A 19 0.01 16.77 5.51
C THR A 19 1.15 16.74 4.50
N VAL A 20 1.70 15.55 4.22
CA VAL A 20 2.77 15.41 3.22
C VAL A 20 2.29 15.85 1.83
N LEU A 21 1.11 15.39 1.43
CA LEU A 21 0.54 15.71 0.11
C LEU A 21 0.20 17.20 -0.04
N ASP A 22 -0.35 17.82 1.00
CA ASP A 22 -0.84 19.21 0.92
C ASP A 22 0.27 20.24 1.13
N GLU A 23 1.14 20.03 2.11
CA GLU A 23 2.14 21.03 2.50
C GLU A 23 3.48 20.89 1.75
N TYR A 24 3.82 19.68 1.28
CA TYR A 24 5.14 19.41 0.72
C TYR A 24 5.10 19.03 -0.76
N ILE A 25 4.13 18.20 -1.17
CA ILE A 25 4.03 17.73 -2.56
C ILE A 25 3.12 18.65 -3.39
N HIS A 26 2.15 19.30 -2.75
CA HIS A 26 1.10 20.12 -3.38
C HIS A 26 0.31 19.37 -4.46
N SER A 27 0.14 18.06 -4.30
CA SER A 27 -0.69 17.24 -5.17
C SER A 27 -1.29 16.09 -4.38
N ARG A 28 -2.59 15.86 -4.60
CA ARG A 28 -3.31 14.67 -4.13
C ARG A 28 -3.46 13.61 -5.23
N PHE A 29 -2.90 13.86 -6.41
CA PHE A 29 -2.84 12.90 -7.50
C PHE A 29 -1.48 12.17 -7.44
N VAL A 30 -1.50 10.95 -6.93
CA VAL A 30 -0.32 10.13 -6.68
C VAL A 30 -0.20 9.08 -7.79
N HIS A 31 0.70 9.32 -8.73
CA HIS A 31 0.97 8.39 -9.83
C HIS A 31 1.47 7.04 -9.34
N TYR A 32 2.38 7.05 -8.37
CA TYR A 32 3.05 5.86 -7.85
C TYR A 32 3.26 5.96 -6.35
N LEU A 33 2.86 4.91 -5.64
CA LEU A 33 3.10 4.72 -4.22
C LEU A 33 3.80 3.37 -4.04
N THR A 34 4.93 3.36 -3.34
CA THR A 34 5.56 2.12 -2.87
C THR A 34 5.46 2.06 -1.35
N ILE A 35 5.09 0.90 -0.81
CA ILE A 35 4.95 0.67 0.61
C ILE A 35 5.63 -0.66 0.94
N ASP A 36 6.51 -0.61 1.92
CA ASP A 36 7.07 -1.78 2.59
C ASP A 36 6.23 -1.99 3.87
N ILE A 37 5.58 -3.15 4.01
CA ILE A 37 4.58 -3.40 5.04
C ILE A 37 5.05 -4.50 5.99
N GLU A 38 5.29 -4.07 7.23
CA GLU A 38 5.75 -4.90 8.33
C GLU A 38 4.68 -4.99 9.43
N GLY A 39 3.94 -6.11 9.46
CA GLY A 39 3.06 -6.44 10.59
C GLY A 39 1.90 -5.45 10.85
N PHE A 40 2.06 -4.41 11.66
CA PHE A 40 0.92 -3.55 12.04
C PHE A 40 0.44 -2.63 10.89
N GLU A 41 1.24 -2.49 9.84
CA GLU A 41 1.02 -1.58 8.72
C GLU A 41 -0.03 -2.07 7.71
N TYR A 42 -0.50 -3.33 7.81
CA TYR A 42 -1.59 -3.84 6.97
C TYR A 42 -2.85 -2.98 7.02
N LYS A 43 -3.11 -2.30 8.16
CA LYS A 43 -4.24 -1.36 8.30
C LYS A 43 -4.14 -0.16 7.35
N ILE A 44 -2.94 0.22 6.90
CA ILE A 44 -2.75 1.33 5.95
C ILE A 44 -3.38 0.96 4.61
N LEU A 45 -3.24 -0.28 4.16
CA LEU A 45 -3.84 -0.72 2.90
C LEU A 45 -5.36 -0.62 2.92
N GLU A 46 -6.00 -0.96 4.05
CA GLU A 46 -7.46 -0.79 4.21
C GLU A 46 -7.88 0.69 4.14
N GLN A 47 -7.00 1.63 4.46
CA GLN A 47 -7.29 3.06 4.33
C GLN A 47 -7.19 3.58 2.90
N LEU A 48 -6.58 2.81 1.97
CA LEU A 48 -6.35 3.22 0.59
C LEU A 48 -7.48 2.82 -0.38
N VAL A 49 -8.38 1.91 0.05
CA VAL A 49 -9.45 1.36 -0.80
C VAL A 49 -10.83 1.42 -0.16
N GLY A 50 -11.87 1.21 -0.96
CA GLY A 50 -13.27 1.14 -0.50
C GLY A 50 -13.69 2.37 0.31
N ASN A 51 -14.04 2.17 1.58
CA ASN A 51 -14.40 3.25 2.52
C ASN A 51 -13.21 3.71 3.39
N GLY A 52 -11.98 3.46 2.98
CA GLY A 52 -10.76 3.91 3.66
C GLY A 52 -10.64 5.44 3.72
N LYS A 53 -9.92 5.97 4.72
CA LYS A 53 -9.76 7.42 4.90
C LYS A 53 -9.10 8.12 3.71
N PHE A 54 -8.22 7.42 2.98
CA PHE A 54 -7.39 7.98 1.91
C PHE A 54 -7.96 7.74 0.52
N THR A 55 -9.24 7.40 0.39
CA THR A 55 -9.87 7.29 -0.93
C THR A 55 -10.18 8.65 -1.53
N LYS A 56 -10.47 8.66 -2.84
CA LYS A 56 -10.86 9.86 -3.59
C LYS A 56 -12.11 10.51 -3.01
N GLU A 57 -13.08 9.71 -2.58
CA GLU A 57 -14.37 10.18 -2.06
C GLU A 57 -14.22 10.85 -0.69
N LYS A 58 -13.34 10.32 0.17
CA LYS A 58 -13.16 10.83 1.54
C LYS A 58 -12.13 11.94 1.67
N SER A 59 -11.09 11.89 0.85
CA SER A 59 -9.93 12.77 0.99
C SER A 59 -9.48 13.42 -0.31
N GLY A 60 -10.14 13.15 -1.44
CA GLY A 60 -9.71 13.67 -2.74
C GLY A 60 -8.36 13.12 -3.21
N ILE A 61 -7.80 12.12 -2.53
CA ILE A 61 -6.53 11.49 -2.91
C ILE A 61 -6.81 10.42 -3.96
N VAL A 62 -6.04 10.44 -5.03
CA VAL A 62 -6.06 9.44 -6.09
C VAL A 62 -4.71 8.74 -6.10
N PHE A 63 -4.72 7.41 -6.02
CA PHE A 63 -3.55 6.58 -6.28
C PHE A 63 -3.74 5.84 -7.60
N CYS A 64 -2.77 5.94 -8.50
CA CYS A 64 -2.81 5.25 -9.79
C CYS A 64 -2.15 3.88 -9.75
N GLN A 65 -0.94 3.78 -9.18
CA GLN A 65 -0.28 2.51 -8.92
C GLN A 65 0.18 2.44 -7.47
N ILE A 66 -0.05 1.28 -6.84
CA ILE A 66 0.44 0.95 -5.50
C ILE A 66 1.25 -0.33 -5.58
N ASP A 67 2.54 -0.23 -5.28
CA ASP A 67 3.42 -1.38 -5.07
C ASP A 67 3.51 -1.63 -3.56
N ALA A 68 3.08 -2.80 -3.11
CA ALA A 68 3.17 -3.21 -1.72
C ALA A 68 4.09 -4.43 -1.60
N GLU A 69 5.10 -4.33 -0.73
CA GLU A 69 5.88 -5.49 -0.26
C GLU A 69 5.25 -5.96 1.06
N LEU A 70 4.75 -7.20 1.08
CA LEU A 70 4.00 -7.77 2.19
C LEU A 70 4.88 -8.77 2.93
N HIS A 71 5.21 -8.50 4.18
CA HIS A 71 6.05 -9.37 4.99
C HIS A 71 5.19 -10.30 5.86
N SER A 72 5.55 -11.60 5.93
CA SER A 72 4.80 -12.56 6.75
C SER A 72 4.68 -12.11 8.22
N PRO A 73 3.47 -12.12 8.83
CA PRO A 73 3.25 -11.65 10.21
C PRO A 73 4.03 -12.37 11.33
N GLU A 74 4.75 -13.47 11.07
CA GLU A 74 5.53 -14.17 12.09
C GLU A 74 6.83 -14.76 11.54
N MET A 75 7.97 -14.35 12.13
CA MET A 75 8.85 -15.31 12.80
C MET A 75 9.53 -14.61 13.98
N HIS A 76 8.77 -14.30 15.03
CA HIS A 76 9.03 -14.86 16.38
C HIS A 76 8.20 -14.23 17.51
N ASN A 77 7.59 -13.04 17.41
CA ASN A 77 6.93 -12.43 18.60
C ASN A 77 5.83 -11.37 18.33
N ILE A 78 4.90 -11.57 17.39
CA ILE A 78 3.68 -10.72 17.30
C ILE A 78 2.43 -11.59 17.53
N HIS A 79 2.43 -12.29 18.66
CA HIS A 79 1.44 -13.32 18.95
C HIS A 79 0.12 -12.80 19.56
N SER A 80 -0.25 -11.53 19.41
CA SER A 80 -1.47 -11.00 20.07
C SER A 80 -2.31 -9.99 19.30
N ALA A 81 -1.95 -9.54 18.09
CA ALA A 81 -2.78 -8.57 17.36
C ALA A 81 -3.40 -9.10 16.06
N VAL A 82 -2.74 -9.98 15.31
CA VAL A 82 -3.22 -10.37 13.98
C VAL A 82 -2.89 -11.82 13.61
N LYS A 83 -3.43 -12.78 14.35
CA LYS A 83 -3.16 -14.22 14.13
C LYS A 83 -3.74 -14.83 12.84
N ASN A 84 -4.53 -14.10 12.06
CA ASN A 84 -5.32 -14.66 10.96
C ASN A 84 -5.24 -13.86 9.64
N LEU A 85 -4.18 -13.10 9.38
CA LEU A 85 -4.00 -12.51 8.05
C LEU A 85 -3.46 -13.57 7.10
N ASN A 86 -4.35 -14.30 6.43
CA ASN A 86 -4.03 -15.04 5.22
C ASN A 86 -3.84 -13.99 4.10
N PRO A 87 -2.64 -13.83 3.50
CA PRO A 87 -2.41 -12.84 2.45
C PRO A 87 -3.36 -12.97 1.26
N VAL A 88 -3.79 -14.20 0.93
CA VAL A 88 -4.78 -14.44 -0.13
C VAL A 88 -6.16 -13.92 0.28
N GLU A 89 -6.59 -14.16 1.52
CA GLU A 89 -7.85 -13.60 2.03
C GLU A 89 -7.78 -12.09 2.17
N PHE A 90 -6.64 -11.54 2.57
CA PHE A 90 -6.40 -10.10 2.60
C PHE A 90 -6.48 -9.50 1.20
N MET A 91 -5.83 -10.12 0.22
CA MET A 91 -5.89 -9.71 -1.18
C MET A 91 -7.31 -9.79 -1.72
N LEU A 92 -8.01 -10.90 -1.45
CA LEU A 92 -9.41 -11.05 -1.80
C LEU A 92 -10.25 -9.98 -1.11
N HIS A 93 -10.06 -9.69 0.18
CA HIS A 93 -10.80 -8.66 0.90
C HIS A 93 -10.51 -7.24 0.38
N PHE A 94 -9.24 -6.93 0.10
CA PHE A 94 -8.79 -5.68 -0.50
C PHE A 94 -9.40 -5.48 -1.90
N LEU A 95 -9.68 -6.56 -2.63
CA LEU A 95 -10.25 -6.53 -3.99
C LEU A 95 -11.77 -6.72 -4.03
N GLN A 96 -12.38 -7.40 -3.06
CA GLN A 96 -13.79 -7.82 -3.07
C GLN A 96 -14.75 -6.69 -2.71
N ILE A 97 -14.29 -5.65 -2.02
CA ILE A 97 -15.14 -4.55 -1.59
C ILE A 97 -14.86 -3.32 -2.47
N SER A 98 -15.42 -3.33 -3.70
CA SER A 98 -15.53 -2.12 -4.53
C SER A 98 -14.19 -1.43 -4.80
N SER A 99 -13.12 -2.20 -4.98
CA SER A 99 -11.80 -1.65 -5.19
C SER A 99 -11.63 -1.23 -6.65
N PRO A 100 -11.20 0.00 -6.96
CA PRO A 100 -10.91 0.41 -8.34
C PRO A 100 -9.61 -0.22 -8.87
N PHE A 101 -8.93 -1.02 -8.03
CA PHE A 101 -7.62 -1.58 -8.30
C PHE A 101 -7.69 -3.01 -8.82
N ILE A 102 -6.90 -3.29 -9.86
CA ILE A 102 -6.60 -4.65 -10.33
C ILE A 102 -5.19 -5.06 -9.86
N PRO A 103 -5.00 -6.28 -9.32
CA PRO A 103 -3.68 -6.81 -9.02
C PRO A 103 -3.02 -7.32 -10.32
N ILE A 104 -1.82 -6.85 -10.67
CA ILE A 104 -1.15 -7.24 -11.92
C ILE A 104 -0.05 -8.27 -11.69
N PHE A 105 0.63 -8.22 -10.55
CA PHE A 105 1.78 -9.08 -10.30
C PHE A 105 1.82 -9.54 -8.86
N ASN A 106 1.97 -10.85 -8.66
CA ASN A 106 2.29 -11.48 -7.39
C ASN A 106 3.50 -12.38 -7.63
N ALA A 107 4.70 -11.85 -7.38
CA ALA A 107 5.88 -12.71 -7.34
C ALA A 107 6.07 -13.21 -5.90
N PRO A 108 5.98 -14.53 -5.66
CA PRO A 108 6.67 -15.08 -4.51
C PRO A 108 8.16 -14.86 -4.75
N TYR A 109 8.84 -14.11 -3.88
CA TYR A 109 10.29 -14.24 -3.81
C TYR A 109 10.57 -15.65 -3.33
N ALA A 110 10.99 -16.55 -4.23
CA ALA A 110 11.17 -17.98 -3.95
C ALA A 110 12.13 -18.30 -2.78
N HIS A 111 12.80 -17.29 -2.22
CA HIS A 111 13.76 -17.39 -1.12
C HIS A 111 13.53 -16.41 0.05
N TYR A 112 12.47 -15.58 0.04
CA TYR A 112 12.20 -14.60 1.11
C TYR A 112 10.74 -14.64 1.58
N PRO A 113 10.43 -14.30 2.85
CA PRO A 113 9.06 -14.29 3.37
C PRO A 113 8.22 -13.10 2.88
N HIS A 114 8.64 -12.45 1.79
CA HIS A 114 8.03 -11.23 1.27
C HIS A 114 7.26 -11.54 -0.02
N GLN A 115 6.07 -10.97 -0.14
CA GLN A 115 5.27 -11.01 -1.36
C GLN A 115 5.17 -9.61 -1.92
N LYS A 116 5.61 -9.40 -3.16
CA LYS A 116 5.38 -8.12 -3.84
C LYS A 116 4.09 -8.18 -4.63
N VAL A 117 3.21 -7.22 -4.37
CA VAL A 117 1.96 -7.04 -5.07
C VAL A 117 1.90 -5.66 -5.70
N THR A 118 1.54 -5.59 -6.98
CA THR A 118 1.26 -4.33 -7.68
C THR A 118 -0.23 -4.21 -7.95
N PHE A 119 -0.81 -3.10 -7.50
CA PHE A 119 -2.20 -2.70 -7.70
C PHE A 119 -2.28 -1.51 -8.64
N ILE A 120 -3.24 -1.53 -9.55
CA ILE A 120 -3.42 -0.44 -10.53
C ILE A 120 -4.87 0.00 -10.59
N ASN A 121 -5.09 1.30 -10.43
CA ASN A 121 -6.40 1.93 -10.53
C ASN A 121 -6.79 2.12 -11.99
N ILE A 122 -7.65 1.24 -12.50
CA ILE A 122 -8.12 1.29 -13.88
C ILE A 122 -9.44 2.04 -14.05
N GLU A 123 -10.14 2.33 -12.96
CA GLU A 123 -11.43 3.03 -13.00
C GLU A 123 -11.27 4.55 -13.11
N ASN A 124 -10.11 5.09 -12.72
CA ASN A 124 -9.81 6.51 -12.91
C ASN A 124 -9.23 6.75 -14.32
N PRO A 125 -9.89 7.55 -15.19
CA PRO A 125 -9.41 7.81 -16.55
C PRO A 125 -8.02 8.44 -16.63
N GLU A 126 -7.65 9.26 -15.65
CA GLU A 126 -6.32 9.89 -15.60
C GLU A 126 -5.24 8.87 -15.28
N CYS A 127 -5.55 7.86 -14.46
CA CYS A 127 -4.65 6.75 -14.20
C CYS A 127 -4.56 5.80 -15.40
N GLU A 128 -5.68 5.51 -16.06
CA GLU A 128 -5.68 4.72 -17.30
C GLU A 128 -4.80 5.37 -18.38
N ALA A 129 -4.97 6.68 -18.61
CA ALA A 129 -4.19 7.42 -19.60
C ALA A 129 -2.68 7.41 -19.29
N ALA A 130 -2.29 7.39 -18.02
CA ALA A 130 -0.87 7.35 -17.62
C ALA A 130 -0.19 6.03 -17.95
N PHE A 131 -0.93 4.93 -18.01
CA PHE A 131 -0.40 3.58 -18.25
C PHE A 131 -0.81 2.99 -19.61
N GLY A 132 -1.80 3.55 -20.28
CA GLY A 132 -2.25 3.14 -21.61
C GLY A 132 -2.85 1.73 -21.66
N PHE A 133 -3.57 1.29 -20.62
CA PHE A 133 -4.10 -0.08 -20.54
C PHE A 133 -5.04 -0.45 -21.69
N SER A 134 -5.84 0.51 -22.18
CA SER A 134 -6.68 0.33 -23.36
C SER A 134 -5.91 -0.10 -24.61
N LEU A 135 -4.62 0.21 -24.73
CA LEU A 135 -3.75 -0.24 -25.82
C LEU A 135 -3.31 -1.71 -25.68
N PHE A 136 -3.37 -2.27 -24.47
CA PHE A 136 -3.01 -3.67 -24.19
C PHE A 136 -4.21 -4.62 -24.28
N LEU A 137 -5.43 -4.14 -23.99
CA LEU A 137 -6.65 -4.96 -24.01
C LEU A 137 -7.28 -5.13 -25.40
N ASN A 138 -6.88 -4.32 -26.38
CA ASN A 138 -7.42 -4.34 -27.75
C ASN A 138 -6.48 -5.04 -28.77
N GLN A 139 -5.60 -5.92 -28.29
CA GLN A 139 -4.80 -6.84 -29.13
C GLN A 139 -5.46 -8.21 -29.21
#